data_AF-A0A2H0ZLY7-F1
#
_entry.id   AF-A0A2H0ZLY7-F1
#
_cell.length_a   1.000
_cell.length_b   1.000
_cell.length_c   1.000
_cell.angle_alpha   90.00
_cell.angle_beta   90.00
_cell.angle_gamma   90.00
#
_symmetry.space_group_name_H-M   'P 1'
#
loop_
_entity.id
_entity.type
_entity.pdbx_description
1 polymer ?
#
loop_
_entity_poly.entity_id
_entity_poly.type
_entity_poly.pdbx_seq_one_letter_code
_entity_poly.pdbx_strand_id
1 'polypeptide(L)'
;MLSGSAGNAGHVQNSDNQKLKNLYGKLHDDFGDLYTDGKKQTFSSLTARPKNLFFVGGASKNTSIVRKMATIMGATEGNFQVEIPNACALGGAYKASWSHECEQKGSWLDYNEYIKRNFDFKEVDSLKVESKWENYFPAMGLLAKMEERLKHD
;
A
#
# COMPACT_ATOMS: atom_id res chain seq x y z
N MET A 1 -4.72 6.04 38.86
CA MET A 1 -3.42 5.84 38.19
C MET A 1 -3.68 5.37 36.77
N LEU A 2 -3.74 6.28 35.80
CA LEU A 2 -3.84 5.95 34.38
C LEU A 2 -2.81 6.81 33.66
N SER A 3 -1.60 6.27 33.54
CA SER A 3 -0.48 6.84 32.81
C SER A 3 0.12 5.71 31.99
N GLY A 4 0.22 5.91 30.68
CA GLY A 4 1.03 5.07 29.81
C GLY A 4 0.25 4.47 28.66
N SER A 5 0.19 5.18 27.52
CA SER A 5 0.16 4.59 26.16
C SER A 5 0.27 5.63 25.02
N ALA A 6 0.72 6.86 25.26
CA ALA A 6 0.95 7.85 24.19
C ALA A 6 2.40 7.94 23.69
N GLY A 7 3.36 7.29 24.36
CA GLY A 7 4.80 7.47 24.10
C GLY A 7 5.41 6.61 22.98
N ASN A 8 4.72 5.55 22.52
CA ASN A 8 5.36 4.54 21.64
C ASN A 8 5.19 4.84 20.13
N ALA A 9 4.17 5.60 19.73
CA ALA A 9 3.91 5.87 18.31
C ALA A 9 4.88 6.91 17.70
N GLY A 10 5.28 7.92 18.47
CA GLY A 10 6.15 9.00 17.99
C GLY A 10 7.62 8.60 17.79
N HIS A 11 8.12 7.66 18.60
CA HIS A 11 9.51 7.20 18.50
C HIS A 11 9.72 6.25 17.31
N VAL A 12 8.75 5.36 17.04
CA VAL A 12 8.81 4.40 15.92
C VAL A 12 8.75 5.12 14.57
N GLN A 13 7.83 6.09 14.41
CA GLN A 13 7.71 6.84 13.15
C GLN A 13 8.96 7.68 12.81
N ASN A 14 9.65 8.22 13.81
CA ASN A 14 10.87 8.99 13.58
C ASN A 14 12.04 8.08 13.16
N SER A 15 12.13 6.87 13.73
CA SER A 15 13.15 5.88 13.37
C SER A 15 12.98 5.32 11.95
N ASP A 16 11.73 5.05 11.54
CA ASP A 16 11.43 4.57 10.20
C ASP A 16 11.71 5.65 9.14
N ASN A 17 11.37 6.91 9.42
CA ASN A 17 11.66 8.02 8.51
C ASN A 17 13.18 8.20 8.32
N GLN A 18 13.96 8.11 9.40
CA GLN A 18 15.42 8.18 9.32
C GLN A 18 16.00 7.02 8.50
N LYS A 19 15.48 5.80 8.68
CA LYS A 19 15.88 4.63 7.90
C LYS A 19 15.60 4.81 6.41
N LEU A 20 14.43 5.32 6.05
CA LEU A 20 14.06 5.63 4.67
C LEU A 20 14.97 6.69 4.05
N LYS A 21 15.29 7.76 4.79
CA LYS A 21 16.23 8.79 4.34
C LYS A 21 17.61 8.22 4.05
N ASN A 22 18.11 7.34 4.91
CA ASN A 22 19.39 6.66 4.70
C ASN A 22 19.34 5.75 3.46
N LEU A 23 18.24 5.00 3.28
CA LEU A 23 18.06 4.12 2.13
C LEU A 23 17.99 4.89 0.81
N TYR A 24 17.27 6.01 0.78
CA TYR A 24 17.19 6.90 -0.37
C TYR A 24 18.53 7.57 -0.67
N GLY A 25 19.23 8.07 0.37
CA GLY A 25 20.56 8.65 0.23
C GLY A 25 21.54 7.67 -0.41
N LYS A 26 21.61 6.45 0.13
CA LYS A 26 22.43 5.38 -0.44
C LYS A 26 22.06 5.07 -1.89
N LEU A 27 20.77 5.00 -2.22
CA LEU A 27 20.32 4.75 -3.59
C LEU A 27 20.78 5.86 -4.56
N HIS A 28 20.71 7.11 -4.11
CA HIS A 28 21.18 8.26 -4.90
C HIS A 28 22.70 8.29 -5.01
N ASP A 29 23.44 7.89 -3.98
CA ASP A 29 24.90 7.78 -4.04
C ASP A 29 25.33 6.68 -5.04
N ASP A 30 24.64 5.53 -5.04
CA ASP A 30 24.97 4.38 -5.87
C ASP A 30 24.59 4.58 -7.35
N PHE A 31 23.45 5.25 -7.62
CA PHE A 31 22.88 5.34 -8.97
C PHE A 31 22.63 6.77 -9.47
N GLY A 32 22.77 7.81 -8.64
CA GLY A 32 22.44 9.19 -8.99
C GLY A 32 20.94 9.44 -9.10
N ASP A 33 20.57 10.45 -9.89
CA ASP A 33 19.16 10.76 -10.17
C ASP A 33 18.50 9.61 -10.94
N LEU A 34 17.35 9.15 -10.44
CA LEU A 34 16.58 8.07 -11.05
C LEU A 34 15.40 8.60 -11.86
N TYR A 35 15.23 8.05 -13.06
CA TYR A 35 14.10 8.29 -13.93
C TYR A 35 13.42 6.98 -14.26
N THR A 36 12.08 6.97 -14.28
CA THR A 36 11.29 5.86 -14.83
C THR A 36 10.17 6.44 -15.66
N ASP A 37 9.92 5.90 -16.86
CA ASP A 37 8.96 6.42 -17.84
C ASP A 37 9.17 7.93 -18.10
N GLY A 38 10.43 8.37 -18.14
CA GLY A 38 10.81 9.77 -18.34
C GLY A 38 10.54 10.73 -17.16
N LYS A 39 10.05 10.23 -16.02
CA LYS A 39 9.77 11.04 -14.82
C LYS A 39 10.85 10.86 -13.76
N LYS A 40 11.37 11.98 -13.24
CA LYS A 40 12.32 11.96 -12.12
C LYS A 40 11.63 11.44 -10.86
N GLN A 41 12.24 10.46 -10.23
CA GLN A 41 11.78 9.90 -8.97
C GLN A 41 12.25 10.77 -7.79
N THR A 42 11.37 10.92 -6.80
CA THR A 42 11.60 11.71 -5.58
C THR A 42 11.66 10.80 -4.36
N PHE A 43 12.12 11.31 -3.23
CA PHE A 43 12.03 10.61 -1.94
C PHE A 43 10.61 10.09 -1.68
N SER A 44 9.61 10.94 -1.90
CA SER A 44 8.19 10.59 -1.67
C SER A 44 7.72 9.46 -2.58
N SER A 45 8.04 9.52 -3.87
CA SER A 45 7.57 8.50 -4.82
C SER A 45 8.26 7.14 -4.64
N LEU A 46 9.56 7.12 -4.32
CA LEU A 46 10.30 5.87 -4.10
C LEU A 46 10.00 5.22 -2.75
N THR A 47 9.67 6.03 -1.73
CA THR A 47 9.40 5.51 -0.38
C THR A 47 7.92 5.29 -0.09
N ALA A 48 7.04 5.61 -1.05
CA ALA A 48 5.61 5.42 -0.92
C ALA A 48 5.28 3.93 -0.74
N ARG A 49 4.47 3.64 0.29
CA ARG A 49 3.96 2.30 0.61
C ARG A 49 2.45 2.35 0.79
N PRO A 50 1.71 1.32 0.35
CA PRO A 50 0.29 1.24 0.64
C PRO A 50 0.07 1.05 2.15
N LYS A 51 -1.03 1.62 2.66
CA LYS A 51 -1.47 1.35 4.04
C LYS A 51 -1.97 -0.08 4.18
N ASN A 52 -2.93 -0.43 3.33
CA ASN A 52 -3.60 -1.73 3.32
C ASN A 52 -3.49 -2.36 1.94
N LEU A 53 -3.28 -3.68 1.88
CA LEU A 53 -3.29 -4.47 0.65
C LEU A 53 -4.42 -5.48 0.69
N PHE A 54 -5.24 -5.49 -0.36
CA PHE A 54 -6.35 -6.44 -0.52
C PHE A 54 -6.07 -7.34 -1.73
N PHE A 55 -5.97 -8.64 -1.49
CA PHE A 55 -5.74 -9.65 -2.50
C PHE A 55 -7.08 -10.27 -2.91
N VAL A 56 -7.44 -10.08 -4.18
CA VAL A 56 -8.74 -10.46 -4.77
C VAL A 56 -8.54 -11.34 -6.01
N GLY A 57 -9.63 -11.98 -6.45
CA GLY A 57 -9.67 -12.72 -7.72
C GLY A 57 -9.17 -14.16 -7.64
N GLY A 58 -9.09 -14.84 -8.79
CA GLY A 58 -8.72 -16.26 -8.83
C GLY A 58 -7.29 -16.54 -8.34
N ALA A 59 -6.35 -15.64 -8.62
CA ALA A 59 -4.94 -15.78 -8.25
C ALA A 59 -4.70 -15.65 -6.74
N SER A 60 -5.55 -14.90 -6.01
CA SER A 60 -5.39 -14.73 -4.55
C SER A 60 -5.61 -16.02 -3.77
N LYS A 61 -6.27 -17.03 -4.36
CA LYS A 61 -6.40 -18.38 -3.78
C LYS A 61 -5.06 -19.07 -3.56
N ASN A 62 -4.02 -18.70 -4.31
CA ASN A 62 -2.67 -19.20 -4.08
C ASN A 62 -1.98 -18.37 -2.99
N THR A 63 -1.96 -18.89 -1.77
CA THR A 63 -1.38 -18.21 -0.60
C THR A 63 0.11 -17.94 -0.74
N SER A 64 0.86 -18.74 -1.52
CA SER A 64 2.29 -18.46 -1.78
C SER A 64 2.49 -17.20 -2.61
N ILE A 65 1.65 -16.99 -3.64
CA ILE A 65 1.66 -15.76 -4.45
C ILE A 65 1.32 -14.57 -3.55
N VAL A 66 0.22 -14.66 -2.80
CA VAL A 66 -0.23 -13.59 -1.92
C VAL A 66 0.84 -13.22 -0.89
N ARG A 67 1.42 -14.20 -0.20
CA ARG A 67 2.49 -13.94 0.78
C ARG A 67 3.70 -13.29 0.11
N LYS A 68 4.15 -13.79 -1.05
CA LYS A 68 5.29 -13.20 -1.77
C LYS A 68 5.02 -11.74 -2.16
N MET A 69 3.85 -11.44 -2.71
CA MET A 69 3.46 -10.08 -3.07
C MET A 69 3.37 -9.16 -1.85
N ALA A 70 2.82 -9.65 -0.73
CA ALA A 70 2.79 -8.91 0.53
C ALA A 70 4.21 -8.55 1.03
N THR A 71 5.20 -9.47 0.88
CA THR A 71 6.60 -9.14 1.23
C THR A 71 7.20 -8.04 0.33
N ILE A 72 6.81 -7.99 -0.95
CA ILE A 72 7.34 -7.02 -1.93
C ILE A 72 6.72 -5.65 -1.69
N MET A 73 5.39 -5.58 -1.64
CA MET A 73 4.64 -4.33 -1.56
C MET A 73 4.75 -3.68 -0.18
N GLY A 74 4.88 -4.50 0.87
CA GLY A 74 5.15 -4.03 2.23
C GLY A 74 4.10 -3.08 2.78
N ALA A 75 2.82 -3.49 2.87
CA ALA A 75 1.80 -2.67 3.52
C ALA A 75 2.21 -2.24 4.95
N THR A 76 1.81 -1.03 5.39
CA THR A 76 2.17 -0.52 6.72
C THR A 76 1.12 -0.82 7.80
N GLU A 77 -0.14 -1.00 7.42
CA GLU A 77 -1.26 -1.25 8.35
C GLU A 77 -1.77 -2.69 8.25
N GLY A 78 -1.94 -3.24 7.04
CA GLY A 78 -2.45 -4.62 6.92
C GLY A 78 -2.41 -5.25 5.53
N ASN A 79 -2.39 -6.58 5.50
CA ASN A 79 -2.55 -7.40 4.31
C ASN A 79 -3.80 -8.26 4.49
N PHE A 80 -4.65 -8.31 3.47
CA PHE A 80 -5.99 -8.90 3.55
C PHE A 80 -6.28 -9.73 2.32
N GLN A 81 -6.79 -10.95 2.50
CA GLN A 81 -7.29 -11.80 1.42
C GLN A 81 -8.81 -11.76 1.42
N VAL A 82 -9.39 -11.38 0.28
CA VAL A 82 -10.84 -11.26 0.12
C VAL A 82 -11.34 -12.49 -0.61
N GLU A 83 -11.97 -13.41 0.13
CA GLU A 83 -12.59 -14.62 -0.43
C GLU A 83 -14.11 -14.46 -0.59
N ILE A 84 -14.54 -13.33 -1.18
CA ILE A 84 -15.95 -13.03 -1.44
C ILE A 84 -16.24 -13.35 -2.92
N PRO A 85 -16.98 -14.44 -3.25
CA PRO A 85 -17.18 -14.86 -4.64
C PRO A 85 -17.88 -13.80 -5.52
N ASN A 86 -18.72 -12.97 -4.91
CA ASN A 86 -19.49 -11.91 -5.55
C ASN A 86 -18.94 -10.50 -5.21
N ALA A 87 -17.64 -10.36 -4.91
CA ALA A 87 -17.03 -9.10 -4.48
C ALA A 87 -17.35 -7.92 -5.43
N CYS A 88 -17.38 -8.15 -6.74
CA CYS A 88 -17.74 -7.12 -7.73
C CYS A 88 -19.19 -6.66 -7.57
N ALA A 89 -20.13 -7.59 -7.39
CA ALA A 89 -21.53 -7.27 -7.18
C ALA A 89 -21.75 -6.56 -5.84
N LEU A 90 -21.06 -7.02 -4.80
CA LEU A 90 -21.09 -6.41 -3.47
C LEU A 90 -20.57 -4.96 -3.49
N GLY A 91 -19.46 -4.70 -4.18
CA GLY A 91 -18.94 -3.35 -4.39
C GLY A 91 -19.93 -2.44 -5.12
N GLY A 92 -20.62 -2.96 -6.14
CA GLY A 92 -21.70 -2.24 -6.83
C GLY A 92 -22.87 -1.92 -5.90
N ALA A 93 -23.30 -2.88 -5.08
CA ALA A 93 -24.37 -2.68 -4.10
C ALA A 93 -24.01 -1.61 -3.07
N TYR A 94 -22.81 -1.63 -2.50
CA TYR A 94 -22.33 -0.61 -1.56
C TYR A 94 -22.26 0.78 -2.19
N LYS A 95 -21.86 0.87 -3.47
CA LYS A 95 -21.82 2.15 -4.17
C LYS A 95 -23.22 2.71 -4.43
N ALA A 96 -24.17 1.84 -4.80
CA ALA A 96 -25.57 2.23 -4.98
C ALA A 96 -26.22 2.68 -3.67
N SER A 97 -26.02 1.93 -2.58
CA SER A 97 -26.56 2.29 -1.26
C SER A 97 -25.94 3.57 -0.69
N TRP A 98 -24.64 3.81 -0.94
CA TRP A 98 -24.00 5.08 -0.62
C TRP A 98 -24.61 6.25 -1.40
N SER A 99 -24.82 6.09 -2.72
CA SER A 99 -25.44 7.12 -3.56
C SER A 99 -26.83 7.49 -3.05
N HIS A 100 -27.62 6.47 -2.69
CA HIS A 100 -28.95 6.69 -2.12
C HIS A 100 -28.90 7.42 -0.77
N GLU A 101 -27.91 7.16 0.09
CA GLU A 101 -27.74 7.91 1.34
C GLU A 101 -27.34 9.38 1.09
N CYS A 102 -26.50 9.64 0.09
CA CYS A 102 -26.16 11.01 -0.33
C CYS A 102 -27.41 11.78 -0.78
N GLU A 103 -28.28 11.15 -1.58
CA GLU A 103 -29.55 11.74 -2.04
C GLU A 103 -30.48 12.06 -0.86
N GLN A 104 -30.67 11.11 0.06
CA GLN A 104 -31.54 11.32 1.24
C GLN A 104 -31.04 12.46 2.15
N LYS A 105 -29.73 12.66 2.23
CA LYS A 105 -29.12 13.75 3.02
C LYS A 105 -28.94 15.04 2.23
N GLY A 106 -29.21 15.05 0.92
CA GLY A 106 -28.96 16.19 0.04
C GLY A 106 -27.51 16.66 0.02
N SER A 107 -26.55 15.78 0.32
CA SER A 107 -25.12 16.15 0.41
C SER A 107 -24.21 14.98 0.06
N TRP A 108 -23.00 15.29 -0.40
CA TRP A 108 -22.00 14.29 -0.75
C TRP A 108 -21.30 13.76 0.51
N LEU A 109 -21.49 12.48 0.81
CA LEU A 109 -20.83 11.81 1.91
C LEU A 109 -19.46 11.27 1.49
N ASP A 110 -18.48 11.30 2.40
CA ASP A 110 -17.23 10.59 2.19
C ASP A 110 -17.49 9.08 2.09
N TYR A 111 -17.05 8.48 0.98
CA TYR A 111 -17.30 7.06 0.72
C TYR A 111 -16.50 6.15 1.66
N ASN A 112 -15.31 6.55 2.09
CA ASN A 112 -14.50 5.73 3.00
C ASN A 112 -15.15 5.68 4.38
N GLU A 113 -15.67 6.80 4.88
CA GLU A 113 -16.42 6.84 6.14
C GLU A 113 -17.72 6.02 6.04
N TYR A 114 -18.42 6.10 4.91
CA TYR A 114 -19.57 5.23 4.65
C TYR A 114 -19.18 3.74 4.70
N ILE A 115 -18.12 3.33 4.02
CA ILE A 115 -17.69 1.92 4.00
C ILE A 115 -17.21 1.46 5.37
N LYS A 116 -16.42 2.26 6.11
CA LYS A 116 -15.99 1.92 7.48
C LYS A 116 -17.14 1.64 8.43
N ARG A 117 -18.26 2.34 8.25
CA ARG A 117 -19.47 2.15 9.07
C ARG A 117 -20.30 0.94 8.64
N ASN A 118 -20.35 0.63 7.35
CA ASN A 118 -21.32 -0.31 6.77
C ASN A 118 -20.72 -1.65 6.29
N PHE A 119 -19.39 -1.75 6.14
CA PHE A 119 -18.71 -2.99 5.77
C PHE A 119 -18.05 -3.62 6.99
N ASP A 120 -18.33 -4.90 7.26
CA ASP A 120 -17.65 -5.63 8.32
C ASP A 120 -16.29 -6.15 7.83
N PHE A 121 -15.24 -5.40 8.12
CA PHE A 121 -13.86 -5.78 7.77
C PHE A 121 -13.38 -7.07 8.46
N LYS A 122 -14.13 -7.63 9.43
CA LYS A 122 -13.82 -8.93 10.03
C LYS A 122 -14.08 -10.10 9.08
N GLU A 123 -14.88 -9.91 8.04
CA GLU A 123 -15.13 -10.93 7.02
C GLU A 123 -13.94 -11.13 6.06
N VAL A 124 -12.89 -10.30 6.20
CA VAL A 124 -11.70 -10.37 5.34
C VAL A 124 -10.55 -11.00 6.11
N ASP A 125 -9.92 -12.01 5.52
CA ASP A 125 -8.85 -12.75 6.16
C ASP A 125 -7.56 -11.92 6.24
N SER A 126 -7.11 -11.64 7.46
CA SER A 126 -5.84 -10.93 7.68
C SER A 126 -4.64 -11.86 7.49
N LEU A 127 -3.60 -11.38 6.82
CA LEU A 127 -2.37 -12.10 6.56
C LEU A 127 -1.18 -11.45 7.25
N LYS A 128 -0.55 -12.19 8.16
CA LYS A 128 0.68 -11.75 8.81
C LYS A 128 1.89 -12.15 7.96
N VAL A 129 2.52 -11.15 7.37
CA VAL A 129 3.70 -11.30 6.50
C VAL A 129 4.72 -10.23 6.86
N GLU A 130 5.97 -10.66 7.09
CA GLU A 130 7.09 -9.76 7.29
C GLU A 130 7.46 -9.08 5.96
N SER A 131 7.54 -7.74 5.97
CA SER A 131 7.90 -6.97 4.78
C SER A 131 9.38 -7.17 4.44
N LYS A 132 9.66 -7.32 3.15
CA LYS A 132 11.01 -7.29 2.57
C LYS A 132 11.17 -6.13 1.56
N TRP A 133 10.26 -5.16 1.61
CA TRP A 133 10.15 -4.05 0.65
C TRP A 133 11.47 -3.28 0.48
N GLU A 134 12.20 -3.05 1.57
CA GLU A 134 13.48 -2.33 1.54
C GLU A 134 14.55 -3.02 0.70
N ASN A 135 14.51 -4.35 0.61
CA ASN A 135 15.48 -5.13 -0.16
C ASN A 135 15.38 -4.87 -1.68
N TYR A 136 14.30 -4.25 -2.15
CA TYR A 136 14.07 -3.97 -3.56
C TYR A 136 14.58 -2.59 -4.00
N PHE A 137 15.02 -1.71 -3.08
CA PHE A 137 15.55 -0.38 -3.43
C PHE A 137 16.70 -0.44 -4.43
N PRO A 138 17.77 -1.23 -4.21
CA PRO A 138 18.88 -1.31 -5.17
C PRO A 138 18.42 -1.81 -6.54
N ALA A 139 17.43 -2.71 -6.58
CA ALA A 139 16.88 -3.22 -7.83
C ALA A 139 16.13 -2.13 -8.62
N MET A 140 15.45 -1.21 -7.94
CA MET A 140 14.82 -0.05 -8.60
C MET A 140 15.87 0.87 -9.25
N GLY A 141 16.98 1.14 -8.56
CA GLY A 141 18.09 1.92 -9.13
C GLY A 141 18.70 1.24 -10.36
N LEU A 142 18.92 -0.08 -10.28
CA LEU A 142 19.41 -0.86 -11.41
C LEU A 142 18.46 -0.79 -12.62
N LEU A 143 17.15 -1.03 -12.40
CA LEU A 143 16.15 -1.02 -13.46
C LEU A 143 16.02 0.35 -14.12
N ALA A 144 16.02 1.44 -13.34
CA ALA A 144 16.01 2.80 -13.88
C ALA A 144 17.24 3.07 -14.77
N LYS A 145 18.43 2.61 -14.36
CA LYS A 145 19.65 2.75 -15.18
C LYS A 145 19.69 1.84 -16.39
N MET A 146 19.01 0.69 -16.34
CA MET A 146 18.81 -0.13 -17.52
C MET A 146 17.89 0.57 -18.50
N GLU A 147 16.77 1.14 -18.04
CA GLU A 147 15.83 1.89 -18.87
C GLU A 147 16.50 3.04 -19.62
N GLU A 148 17.30 3.87 -18.93
CA GLU A 148 18.06 4.97 -19.53
C GLU A 148 19.03 4.53 -20.66
N ARG A 149 19.51 3.29 -20.61
CA ARG A 149 20.51 2.75 -21.55
C ARG A 149 19.90 1.90 -22.65
N LEU A 150 18.66 1.45 -22.49
CA LEU A 150 17.96 0.69 -23.53
C LEU A 150 17.65 1.62 -24.69
N LYS A 151 18.06 1.23 -25.90
CA LYS A 151 17.72 1.96 -27.11
C LYS A 151 16.21 1.86 -27.34
N HIS A 152 15.57 3.00 -27.48
CA HIS A 152 14.22 3.08 -28.02
C HIS A 152 14.34 3.04 -29.54
N ASP A 153 14.50 1.83 -30.09
CA ASP A 153 14.42 1.61 -31.55
C ASP A 153 12.96 1.75 -32.03
#